data_AF-A0A0M8KPM0-F1
#
_entry.id   AF-A0A0M8KPM0-F1
#
_cell.length_a   1.000
_cell.length_b   1.000
_cell.length_c   1.000
_cell.angle_alpha   90.00
_cell.angle_beta   90.00
_cell.angle_gamma   90.00
#
_symmetry.space_group_name_H-M   'P 1'
#
loop_
_entity.id
_entity.type
_entity.pdbx_description
1 polymer ?
#
loop_
_entity_poly.entity_id
_entity_poly.type
_entity_poly.pdbx_seq_one_letter_code
_entity_poly.pdbx_strand_id
1 'polypeptide(L)'
;MTTKPSATTTSHVMRWDVDLPLLVSAYLISLALRVAQGSATVAITTTAGLLGPAVMAAEASPAQLALLIVAMGAGSFFASHVNDSGFWLVGGLLQVDTATNLRLWTVFTSAISLTAFAVTALLYLVV
;
A
#
# COMPACT_ATOMS: atom_id res chain seq x y z
N MET A 1 -11.24 -49.13 14.81
CA MET A 1 -11.65 -48.02 15.69
C MET A 1 -10.41 -47.26 16.13
N THR A 2 -9.94 -46.28 15.34
CA THR A 2 -9.01 -45.21 15.78
C THR A 2 -9.20 -44.02 14.83
N THR A 3 -10.10 -43.11 15.20
CA THR A 3 -10.38 -41.87 14.46
C THR A 3 -9.18 -40.92 14.58
N LYS A 4 -8.62 -40.53 13.42
CA LYS A 4 -7.64 -39.44 13.29
C LYS A 4 -8.24 -38.15 13.87
N PRO A 5 -7.54 -37.42 14.76
CA PRO A 5 -8.10 -36.21 15.35
C PRO A 5 -8.14 -35.08 14.31
N SER A 6 -9.31 -34.45 14.17
CA SER A 6 -9.58 -33.29 13.33
C SER A 6 -8.97 -32.02 13.94
N ALA A 7 -7.94 -31.48 13.30
CA ALA A 7 -7.29 -30.22 13.65
C ALA A 7 -8.11 -29.00 13.18
N THR A 8 -9.25 -28.73 13.81
CA THR A 8 -10.17 -27.66 13.35
C THR A 8 -10.54 -26.65 14.45
N THR A 9 -9.73 -26.46 15.51
CA THR A 9 -10.16 -25.59 16.63
C THR A 9 -9.10 -24.63 17.18
N THR A 10 -7.94 -24.45 16.53
CA THR A 10 -6.89 -23.54 17.06
C THR A 10 -6.19 -22.68 16.00
N SER A 11 -6.94 -22.09 15.05
CA SER A 11 -6.35 -21.19 14.03
C SER A 11 -6.82 -19.73 14.11
N HIS A 12 -7.72 -19.38 15.03
CA HIS A 12 -8.30 -18.03 15.06
C HIS A 12 -7.47 -16.97 15.82
N VAL A 13 -6.42 -17.35 16.54
CA VAL A 13 -5.70 -16.42 17.44
C VAL A 13 -4.28 -16.07 16.96
N MET A 14 -3.78 -16.70 15.88
CA MET A 14 -2.42 -16.51 15.36
C MET A 14 -2.39 -16.27 13.84
N ARG A 15 -3.20 -15.30 13.36
CA ARG A 15 -3.13 -14.80 11.96
C ARG A 15 -2.66 -13.35 11.85
N TRP A 16 -2.87 -12.55 12.89
CA TRP A 16 -2.50 -11.12 12.92
C TRP A 16 -0.99 -10.86 12.80
N ASP A 17 -0.16 -11.82 13.19
CA ASP A 17 1.31 -11.66 13.20
C ASP A 17 1.95 -11.72 11.81
N VAL A 18 1.26 -12.20 10.78
CA VAL A 18 1.84 -12.35 9.43
C VAL A 18 1.15 -11.43 8.42
N ASP A 19 -0.16 -11.26 8.58
CA ASP A 19 -1.04 -10.53 7.67
C ASP A 19 -0.91 -9.00 7.82
N LEU A 20 -0.85 -8.49 9.06
CA LEU A 20 -0.65 -7.07 9.30
C LEU A 20 0.75 -6.59 8.86
N PRO A 21 1.85 -7.35 9.11
CA PRO A 21 3.15 -7.04 8.51
C PRO A 21 3.14 -7.02 6.97
N LEU A 22 2.36 -7.89 6.33
CA LEU A 22 2.27 -7.91 4.87
C LEU A 22 1.58 -6.66 4.32
N LEU A 23 0.50 -6.20 4.97
CA LEU A 23 -0.19 -4.95 4.60
C LEU A 23 0.72 -3.73 4.73
N VAL A 24 1.45 -3.62 5.84
CA VAL A 24 2.41 -2.53 6.07
C VAL A 24 3.54 -2.59 5.05
N SER A 25 4.05 -3.78 4.75
CA SER A 25 5.10 -3.98 3.75
C SER A 25 4.65 -3.55 2.35
N ALA A 26 3.41 -3.89 1.97
CA ALA A 26 2.81 -3.47 0.70
C ALA A 26 2.76 -1.95 0.55
N TYR A 27 2.37 -1.25 1.62
CA TYR A 27 2.38 0.21 1.64
C TYR A 27 3.80 0.79 1.57
N LEU A 28 4.71 0.33 2.46
CA LEU A 28 6.04 0.91 2.60
C LEU A 28 6.94 0.67 1.38
N ILE A 29 6.88 -0.52 0.77
CA ILE A 29 7.66 -0.81 -0.43
C ILE A 29 7.15 0.05 -1.60
N SER A 30 5.83 0.14 -1.78
CA SER A 30 5.26 0.97 -2.86
C SER A 30 5.57 2.45 -2.65
N LEU A 31 5.49 2.93 -1.41
CA LEU A 31 5.90 4.28 -1.01
C LEU A 31 7.38 4.53 -1.33
N ALA A 32 8.27 3.64 -0.90
CA ALA A 32 9.70 3.81 -1.12
C ALA A 32 10.04 3.86 -2.61
N LEU A 33 9.45 2.97 -3.40
CA LEU A 33 9.61 2.96 -4.85
C LEU A 33 9.05 4.22 -5.50
N ARG A 34 7.88 4.69 -5.06
CA ARG A 34 7.28 5.93 -5.56
C ARG A 34 8.21 7.12 -5.33
N VAL A 35 8.75 7.28 -4.13
CA VAL A 35 9.67 8.37 -3.81
C VAL A 35 10.95 8.28 -4.65
N ALA A 36 11.46 7.07 -4.91
CA ALA A 36 12.67 6.89 -5.70
C ALA A 36 12.48 7.20 -7.19
N GLN A 37 11.43 6.66 -7.83
CA GLN A 37 11.29 6.66 -9.29
C GLN A 37 10.15 7.53 -9.84
N GLY A 38 9.24 8.00 -8.99
CA GLY A 38 8.20 8.94 -9.38
C GLY A 38 7.05 8.39 -10.21
N SER A 39 6.96 7.10 -10.53
CA SER A 39 5.79 6.50 -11.23
C SER A 39 4.92 5.68 -10.29
N ALA A 40 3.63 6.05 -10.15
CA ALA A 40 2.67 5.35 -9.31
C ALA A 40 2.42 3.91 -9.81
N THR A 41 2.15 3.74 -11.10
CA THR A 41 1.89 2.43 -11.70
C THR A 41 3.07 1.49 -11.56
N VAL A 42 4.29 1.97 -11.85
CA VAL A 42 5.49 1.13 -11.74
C VAL A 42 5.77 0.79 -10.28
N ALA A 43 5.55 1.72 -9.35
CA ALA A 43 5.71 1.42 -7.92
C ALA A 43 4.76 0.31 -7.44
N ILE A 44 3.49 0.35 -7.88
CA ILE A 44 2.50 -0.69 -7.56
C ILE A 44 2.89 -2.03 -8.20
N THR A 45 3.15 -2.07 -9.50
CA THR A 45 3.43 -3.34 -10.21
C THR A 45 4.72 -3.98 -9.74
N THR A 46 5.77 -3.20 -9.47
CA THR A 46 7.01 -3.71 -8.87
C THR A 46 6.78 -4.25 -7.46
N THR A 47 6.02 -3.53 -6.61
CA THR A 47 5.69 -4.02 -5.26
C THR A 47 4.90 -5.32 -5.30
N ALA A 48 3.92 -5.42 -6.19
CA ALA A 48 3.13 -6.63 -6.39
C ALA A 48 4.02 -7.82 -6.83
N GLY A 49 4.99 -7.57 -7.72
CA GLY A 49 5.97 -8.58 -8.12
C GLY A 49 6.88 -9.04 -6.96
N LEU A 50 7.33 -8.09 -6.12
CA LEU A 50 8.17 -8.39 -4.96
C LEU A 50 7.44 -9.18 -3.87
N LEU A 51 6.17 -8.83 -3.61
CA LEU A 51 5.38 -9.47 -2.56
C LEU A 51 4.61 -10.71 -3.01
N GLY A 52 4.57 -11.01 -4.32
CA GLY A 52 3.83 -12.13 -4.90
C GLY A 52 3.99 -13.46 -4.13
N PRO A 53 5.22 -13.94 -3.86
CA PRO A 53 5.43 -15.18 -3.10
C PRO A 53 4.86 -15.13 -1.67
N ALA A 54 5.01 -14.00 -0.98
CA ALA A 54 4.50 -13.83 0.39
C ALA A 54 2.95 -13.79 0.40
N VAL A 55 2.35 -13.11 -0.58
CA VAL A 55 0.89 -13.07 -0.75
C VAL A 55 0.31 -14.46 -1.02
N MET A 56 0.98 -15.27 -1.84
CA MET A 56 0.56 -16.66 -2.11
C MET A 56 0.67 -17.55 -0.87
N ALA A 57 1.69 -17.32 -0.03
CA ALA A 57 1.89 -18.07 1.21
C ALA A 57 0.94 -17.66 2.34
N ALA A 58 0.41 -16.42 2.32
CA ALA A 58 -0.46 -15.89 3.35
C ALA A 58 -1.88 -16.50 3.35
N GLU A 59 -2.30 -17.17 2.27
CA GLU A 59 -3.67 -17.70 2.10
C GLU A 59 -4.76 -16.64 2.39
N ALA A 60 -4.48 -15.38 2.04
CA ALA A 60 -5.33 -14.24 2.32
C ALA A 60 -6.71 -14.36 1.64
N SER A 61 -7.75 -13.90 2.31
CA SER A 61 -9.10 -13.86 1.74
C SER A 61 -9.16 -12.90 0.53
N PRO A 62 -10.14 -13.04 -0.39
CA PRO A 62 -10.29 -12.09 -1.50
C PRO A 62 -10.40 -10.63 -1.06
N ALA A 63 -11.00 -10.37 0.11
CA ALA A 63 -11.11 -9.03 0.66
C ALA A 63 -9.76 -8.52 1.20
N GLN A 64 -8.99 -9.36 1.89
CA GLN A 64 -7.64 -9.02 2.34
C GLN A 64 -6.70 -8.76 1.17
N LEU A 65 -6.78 -9.57 0.09
CA LEU A 65 -6.03 -9.34 -1.15
C LEU A 65 -6.38 -8.00 -1.79
N ALA A 66 -7.67 -7.64 -1.84
CA ALA A 66 -8.09 -6.33 -2.34
C ALA A 66 -7.50 -5.19 -1.49
N LEU A 67 -7.49 -5.33 -0.16
CA LEU A 67 -6.91 -4.34 0.73
C LEU A 67 -5.38 -4.22 0.60
N LEU A 68 -4.67 -5.31 0.29
CA LEU A 68 -3.24 -5.25 -0.06
C LEU A 68 -3.00 -4.40 -1.32
N ILE A 69 -3.85 -4.56 -2.35
CA ILE A 69 -3.80 -3.73 -3.56
C ILE A 69 -4.05 -2.27 -3.25
N VAL A 70 -5.06 -1.98 -2.40
CA VAL A 70 -5.35 -0.61 -1.97
C VAL A 70 -4.19 -0.03 -1.15
N ALA A 71 -3.54 -0.81 -0.29
CA ALA A 71 -2.37 -0.36 0.47
C ALA A 71 -1.18 0.00 -0.43
N MET A 72 -0.90 -0.82 -1.46
CA MET A 72 0.10 -0.46 -2.49
C MET A 72 -0.32 0.84 -3.21
N GLY A 73 -1.59 0.94 -3.60
CA GLY A 73 -2.15 2.15 -4.19
C GLY A 73 -1.92 3.38 -3.32
N ALA A 74 -2.22 3.31 -2.03
CA ALA A 74 -1.99 4.38 -1.07
C ALA A 74 -0.50 4.77 -0.99
N GLY A 75 0.41 3.79 -0.93
CA GLY A 75 1.85 4.04 -0.91
C GLY A 75 2.32 4.79 -2.15
N SER A 76 1.77 4.45 -3.32
CA SER A 76 2.13 5.05 -4.60
C SER A 76 1.79 6.55 -4.77
N PHE A 77 1.05 7.15 -3.82
CA PHE A 77 0.79 8.60 -3.80
C PHE A 77 1.72 9.36 -2.86
N PHE A 78 2.48 8.69 -1.99
CA PHE A 78 3.24 9.39 -0.95
C PHE A 78 4.33 10.30 -1.52
N ALA A 79 4.45 11.50 -0.94
CA ALA A 79 5.51 12.46 -1.19
C ALA A 79 5.87 12.65 -2.68
N SER A 80 4.87 12.80 -3.54
CA SER A 80 5.12 13.08 -4.96
C SER A 80 5.87 14.41 -5.12
N HIS A 81 6.96 14.39 -5.88
CA HIS A 81 7.84 15.54 -6.08
C HIS A 81 8.35 15.60 -7.53
N VAL A 82 9.47 16.28 -7.76
CA VAL A 82 10.04 16.59 -9.08
C VAL A 82 10.27 15.41 -10.04
N ASN A 83 10.25 14.16 -9.56
CA ASN A 83 10.37 12.95 -10.39
C ASN A 83 9.01 12.42 -10.90
N ASP A 84 7.89 12.99 -10.47
CA ASP A 84 6.54 12.64 -10.89
C ASP A 84 6.02 13.59 -11.97
N SER A 85 5.41 13.03 -13.02
CA SER A 85 4.77 13.84 -14.06
C SER A 85 3.55 14.60 -13.53
N GLY A 86 2.84 14.04 -12.53
CA GLY A 86 1.71 14.68 -11.87
C GLY A 86 2.10 15.99 -11.17
N PHE A 87 3.29 16.03 -10.55
CA PHE A 87 3.82 17.25 -9.93
C PHE A 87 3.92 18.40 -10.94
N TRP A 88 4.52 18.16 -12.10
CA TRP A 88 4.70 19.18 -13.14
C TRP A 88 3.38 19.60 -13.79
N LEU A 89 2.46 18.65 -13.98
CA LEU A 89 1.13 18.96 -14.50
C LEU A 89 0.39 19.95 -13.59
N VAL A 90 0.34 19.69 -12.28
CA VAL A 90 -0.40 20.55 -11.35
C VAL A 90 0.27 21.91 -11.17
N GLY A 91 1.60 21.96 -11.11
CA GLY A 91 2.32 23.23 -11.08
C GLY A 91 2.01 24.10 -12.31
N GLY A 92 1.95 23.47 -13.50
CA GLY A 92 1.55 24.14 -14.73
C GLY A 92 0.09 24.57 -14.76
N LEU A 93 -0.84 23.76 -14.26
CA LEU A 93 -2.26 24.13 -14.21
C LEU A 93 -2.53 25.29 -13.25
N LEU A 94 -1.83 25.33 -12.11
CA LEU A 94 -2.00 26.37 -11.09
C LEU A 94 -1.10 27.60 -11.33
N GLN A 95 -0.19 27.56 -12.30
CA GLN A 95 0.75 28.63 -12.62
C GLN A 95 1.59 29.07 -11.40
N VAL A 96 2.03 28.10 -10.60
CA VAL A 96 2.86 28.34 -9.39
C VAL A 96 4.31 27.91 -9.62
N ASP A 97 5.24 28.54 -8.90
CA ASP A 97 6.65 28.14 -8.94
C ASP A 97 6.87 26.76 -8.29
N THR A 98 8.03 26.16 -8.55
CA THR A 98 8.39 24.81 -8.07
C THR A 98 8.39 24.71 -6.54
N ALA A 99 8.86 25.73 -5.82
CA ALA A 99 8.93 25.69 -4.35
C ALA A 99 7.52 25.75 -3.74
N THR A 100 6.65 26.58 -4.31
CA THR A 100 5.23 26.63 -3.95
C THR A 100 4.53 25.30 -4.29
N ASN A 101 4.79 24.72 -5.46
CA ASN A 101 4.22 23.44 -5.84
C ASN A 101 4.69 22.29 -4.94
N LEU A 102 5.96 22.26 -4.51
CA LEU A 102 6.44 21.28 -3.52
C LEU A 102 5.65 21.36 -2.22
N ARG A 103 5.36 22.57 -1.73
CA ARG A 103 4.59 22.75 -0.49
C ARG A 103 3.12 22.38 -0.64
N LEU A 104 2.56 22.54 -1.83
CA LEU A 104 1.16 22.21 -2.10
C LEU A 104 0.99 20.73 -2.47
N TRP A 105 1.59 20.31 -3.58
CA TRP A 105 1.41 18.99 -4.17
C TRP A 105 2.01 17.88 -3.34
N THR A 106 3.24 18.02 -2.86
CA THR A 106 3.90 16.96 -2.07
C THR A 106 3.18 16.75 -0.75
N VAL A 107 2.72 17.83 -0.09
CA VAL A 107 1.94 17.73 1.14
C VAL A 107 0.57 17.11 0.87
N PHE A 108 -0.13 17.57 -0.17
CA PHE A 108 -1.45 17.04 -0.55
C PHE A 108 -1.42 15.54 -0.86
N THR A 109 -0.47 15.12 -1.69
CA THR A 109 -0.32 13.71 -2.08
C THR A 109 0.11 12.83 -0.90
N SER A 110 0.94 13.36 0.01
CA SER A 110 1.27 12.68 1.28
C SER A 110 0.04 12.54 2.18
N ALA A 111 -0.80 13.57 2.29
CA ALA A 111 -2.03 13.50 3.07
C ALA A 111 -3.01 12.46 2.51
N ILE A 112 -3.17 12.39 1.17
CA ILE A 112 -3.95 11.33 0.51
C ILE A 112 -3.40 9.96 0.86
N SER A 113 -2.10 9.76 0.69
CA SER A 113 -1.43 8.47 0.95
C SER A 113 -1.66 7.99 2.38
N LEU A 114 -1.39 8.86 3.36
CA LEU A 114 -1.53 8.52 4.78
C LEU A 114 -2.99 8.27 5.16
N THR A 115 -3.93 9.08 4.66
CA THR A 115 -5.36 8.91 4.94
C THR A 115 -5.89 7.62 4.32
N ALA A 116 -5.54 7.35 3.06
CA ALA A 116 -5.93 6.12 2.38
C ALA A 116 -5.39 4.90 3.11
N PHE A 117 -4.11 4.89 3.49
CA PHE A 117 -3.51 3.78 4.23
C PHE A 117 -4.14 3.60 5.61
N ALA A 118 -4.42 4.67 6.35
CA ALA A 118 -5.08 4.59 7.65
C ALA A 118 -6.47 3.95 7.53
N VAL A 119 -7.27 4.37 6.55
CA VAL A 119 -8.58 3.75 6.27
C VAL A 119 -8.42 2.28 5.87
N THR A 120 -7.48 1.96 4.98
CA THR A 120 -7.20 0.58 4.57
C THR A 120 -6.78 -0.30 5.75
N ALA A 121 -5.91 0.20 6.63
CA ALA A 121 -5.47 -0.52 7.82
C ALA A 121 -6.63 -0.77 8.78
N LEU A 122 -7.48 0.22 9.03
CA LEU A 122 -8.67 0.06 9.87
C LEU A 122 -9.65 -0.95 9.29
N LEU A 123 -9.89 -0.91 7.98
CA LEU A 123 -10.72 -1.90 7.31
C LEU A 123 -10.12 -3.30 7.41
N TYR A 124 -8.80 -3.44 7.27
CA TYR A 124 -8.11 -4.73 7.37
C TYR A 124 -8.30 -5.42 8.72
N LEU A 125 -8.49 -4.67 9.81
CA LEU A 125 -8.76 -5.23 11.14
C LEU A 125 -10.11 -5.93 11.25
N VAL A 126 -11.03 -5.68 10.33
CA VAL A 126 -12.40 -6.23 10.37
C VAL A 126 -12.70 -7.25 9.28
N VAL A 127 -11.72 -7.62 8.42
CA VAL A 127 -11.91 -8.59 7.32
C VAL A 127 -10.97 -9.79 7.34
#